data_AF-A0A5S4UMS6-F1
#
_entry.id   AF-A0A5S4UMS6-F1
#
_cell.length_a   1.000
_cell.length_b   1.000
_cell.length_c   1.000
_cell.angle_alpha   90.00
_cell.angle_beta   90.00
_cell.angle_gamma   90.00
#
_symmetry.space_group_name_H-M   'P 1'
#
loop_
_entity.id
_entity.type
_entity.pdbx_description
1 polymer ?
#
loop_
_entity_poly.entity_id
_entity_poly.type
_entity_poly.pdbx_seq_one_letter_code
_entity_poly.pdbx_strand_id
1 'polypeptide(L)'
;MNKKQFLNTYKKIDAMDRAEQKIEDKKPLYRSEYDERLIKDYHFAKFQKNQHNAQQSDAFKRLLEKENWNEEDTKALLESLR
;
A
#
# COMPACT_ATOMS: atom_id res chain seq x y z
N MET A 1 22.88 -27.84 -20.49
CA MET A 1 22.97 -26.39 -20.19
C MET A 1 24.42 -26.04 -19.87
N ASN A 2 25.01 -25.06 -20.56
CA ASN A 2 26.46 -24.79 -20.48
C ASN A 2 26.76 -23.87 -19.28
N LYS A 3 27.68 -24.27 -18.38
CA LYS A 3 28.05 -23.55 -17.14
C LYS A 3 28.43 -22.08 -17.39
N LYS A 4 28.99 -21.77 -18.56
CA LYS A 4 29.32 -20.40 -18.97
C LYS A 4 28.09 -19.53 -19.20
N GLN A 5 27.01 -20.10 -19.75
CA GLN A 5 25.76 -19.37 -19.97
C GLN A 5 25.10 -19.02 -18.64
N PHE A 6 25.12 -19.94 -17.67
CA PHE A 6 24.60 -19.71 -16.32
C PHE A 6 25.36 -18.61 -15.56
N LEU A 7 26.70 -18.61 -15.62
CA LEU A 7 27.49 -17.55 -14.98
C LEU A 7 27.25 -16.18 -15.62
N ASN A 8 27.03 -16.14 -16.94
CA ASN A 8 26.73 -14.89 -17.64
C ASN A 8 25.32 -14.38 -17.34
N THR A 9 24.33 -15.26 -17.14
CA THR A 9 22.99 -14.82 -16.72
C THR A 9 23.01 -14.24 -15.31
N TYR A 10 23.75 -14.85 -14.38
CA TYR A 10 23.89 -14.29 -13.02
C TYR A 10 24.53 -12.90 -13.03
N LYS A 11 25.63 -12.72 -13.78
CA LYS A 11 26.28 -11.40 -13.91
C LYS A 11 25.39 -10.34 -14.54
N LYS A 12 24.51 -10.74 -15.48
CA LYS A 12 23.54 -9.82 -16.10
C LYS A 12 22.46 -9.41 -15.11
N ILE A 13 21.91 -10.35 -14.35
CA ILE A 13 20.89 -10.06 -13.32
C ILE A 13 21.47 -9.12 -12.26
N ASP A 14 22.67 -9.43 -11.76
CA ASP A 14 23.34 -8.64 -10.73
C ASP A 14 23.71 -7.21 -11.23
N ALA A 15 23.94 -7.04 -12.54
CA ALA A 15 24.15 -5.73 -13.16
C ALA A 15 22.83 -4.96 -13.38
N MET A 16 21.72 -5.66 -13.60
CA MET A 16 20.38 -5.05 -13.72
C MET A 16 19.89 -4.54 -12.35
N ASP A 17 20.03 -5.34 -11.30
CA ASP A 17 19.67 -4.94 -9.92
C ASP A 17 20.46 -3.70 -9.47
N ARG A 18 21.75 -3.61 -9.85
CA ARG A 18 22.59 -2.43 -9.57
C ARG A 18 22.22 -1.21 -10.41
N ALA A 19 21.68 -1.40 -11.61
CA ALA A 19 21.22 -0.30 -12.46
C ALA A 19 19.90 0.29 -11.96
N GLU A 20 19.01 -0.53 -11.37
CA GLU A 20 17.79 -0.08 -10.68
C GLU A 20 18.08 0.63 -9.36
N GLN A 21 19.22 0.33 -8.72
CA GLN A 21 19.74 1.05 -7.55
C GLN A 21 20.51 2.34 -7.89
N LYS A 22 20.36 2.88 -9.11
CA LYS A 22 20.66 4.31 -9.30
C LYS A 22 19.63 5.08 -8.50
N ILE A 23 20.03 5.45 -7.29
CA ILE A 23 19.33 6.39 -6.41
C ILE A 23 19.22 7.69 -7.22
N GLU A 24 18.16 7.83 -8.00
CA GLU A 24 17.67 9.14 -8.37
C GLU A 24 17.53 9.88 -7.04
N ASP A 25 18.12 11.07 -6.95
CA ASP A 25 17.86 12.02 -5.86
C ASP A 25 16.36 12.34 -5.88
N LYS A 26 15.57 11.44 -5.28
CA LYS A 26 14.12 11.57 -5.19
C LYS A 26 13.90 12.80 -4.34
N LYS A 27 13.43 13.87 -4.99
CA LYS A 27 12.95 15.05 -4.28
C LYS A 27 12.06 14.59 -3.14
N PRO A 28 12.19 15.18 -1.94
CA PRO A 28 11.37 14.77 -0.81
C PRO A 28 9.90 14.88 -1.22
N LEU A 29 9.14 13.82 -0.94
CA LEU A 29 7.71 13.74 -1.27
C LEU A 29 6.92 14.91 -0.67
N TYR A 30 7.39 15.40 0.48
CA TYR A 30 6.79 16.49 1.23
C TYR A 30 7.68 17.74 1.17
N ARG A 31 7.05 18.91 1.28
CA ARG A 31 7.72 20.21 1.19
C ARG A 31 8.62 20.51 2.39
N SER A 32 8.29 19.96 3.56
CA SER A 32 9.05 20.10 4.80
C SER A 32 8.79 18.90 5.73
N GLU A 33 9.67 18.69 6.72
CA GLU A 33 9.46 17.69 7.77
C GLU A 33 8.21 17.99 8.62
N TYR A 34 7.88 19.27 8.78
CA TYR A 34 6.68 19.70 9.49
C TYR A 34 5.41 19.27 8.74
N ASP A 35 5.37 19.51 7.42
CA ASP A 35 4.23 19.09 6.59
C ASP A 35 4.08 17.57 6.59
N GLU A 36 5.19 16.83 6.52
CA GLU A 36 5.17 15.37 6.60
C GLU A 36 4.56 14.89 7.93
N ARG A 37 4.97 15.48 9.05
CA ARG A 37 4.41 15.14 10.37
C ARG A 37 2.92 15.45 10.43
N LEU A 38 2.52 16.64 10.00
CA LEU A 38 1.11 17.05 10.00
C LEU A 38 0.24 16.13 9.15
N ILE A 39 0.71 15.78 7.95
CA ILE A 39 0.02 14.86 7.05
C ILE A 39 -0.10 13.47 7.69
N LYS A 40 0.98 12.95 8.27
CA LYS A 40 0.96 11.65 8.95
C LYS A 40 0.02 11.64 10.16
N ASP A 41 0.05 12.67 10.99
CA ASP A 41 -0.82 12.79 12.16
C ASP A 41 -2.29 12.85 11.75
N TYR A 42 -2.60 13.62 10.71
CA TYR A 42 -3.95 13.66 10.14
C TYR A 42 -4.40 12.29 9.62
N HIS A 43 -3.55 11.60 8.86
CA HIS A 43 -3.87 10.26 8.35
C HIS A 43 -4.04 9.24 9.47
N PHE A 44 -3.22 9.32 10.50
CA PHE A 44 -3.31 8.46 11.67
C PHE A 44 -4.61 8.68 12.44
N ALA A 45 -4.98 9.95 12.69
CA ALA A 45 -6.25 10.28 13.32
C ALA A 45 -7.46 9.81 12.50
N LYS A 46 -7.41 9.98 11.17
CA LYS A 46 -8.44 9.48 10.25
C LYS A 46 -8.53 7.95 10.28
N PHE A 47 -7.40 7.26 10.30
CA PHE A 47 -7.35 5.80 10.44
C PHE A 47 -8.00 5.34 11.74
N GLN A 48 -7.64 5.94 12.88
CA GLN A 48 -8.23 5.60 14.18
C GLN A 48 -9.74 5.80 14.19
N LYS A 49 -10.24 6.92 13.64
CA LYS A 49 -11.67 7.18 13.49
C LYS A 49 -12.35 6.10 12.63
N ASN A 50 -11.77 5.79 11.48
CA ASN A 50 -12.33 4.78 10.57
C ASN A 50 -12.31 3.38 11.19
N GLN A 51 -11.26 3.03 11.93
CA GLN A 51 -11.16 1.78 12.66
C GLN A 51 -12.26 1.68 13.71
N HIS A 52 -12.48 2.74 14.50
CA HIS A 52 -13.54 2.80 15.50
C HIS A 52 -14.92 2.60 14.86
N ASN A 53 -15.21 3.34 13.79
CA ASN A 53 -16.46 3.23 13.05
C ASN A 53 -16.68 1.83 12.47
N ALA A 54 -15.63 1.21 11.92
CA ALA A 54 -15.69 -0.14 11.37
C ALA A 54 -15.97 -1.18 12.46
N GLN A 55 -15.39 -1.04 13.65
CA GLN A 55 -15.65 -1.95 14.78
C GLN A 55 -17.10 -1.86 15.30
N GLN A 56 -17.70 -0.67 15.25
CA GLN A 56 -19.08 -0.43 15.67
C GLN A 56 -20.11 -0.73 14.59
N SER A 57 -19.71 -0.79 13.32
CA SER A 57 -20.62 -1.01 12.19
C SER A 57 -21.01 -2.49 12.06
N ASP A 58 -22.25 -2.81 12.41
CA ASP A 58 -22.80 -4.16 12.19
C ASP A 58 -22.99 -4.46 10.70
N ALA A 59 -23.22 -3.44 9.87
CA ALA A 59 -23.25 -3.60 8.42
C ALA A 59 -21.89 -4.08 7.88
N PHE A 60 -20.79 -3.52 8.40
CA PHE A 60 -19.45 -3.94 8.01
C PHE A 60 -19.13 -5.37 8.47
N LYS A 61 -19.53 -5.76 9.68
CA LYS A 61 -19.39 -7.15 10.16
C LYS A 61 -20.12 -8.15 9.26
N ARG A 62 -21.36 -7.82 8.85
CA ARG A 62 -22.14 -8.65 7.93
C ARG A 62 -21.48 -8.80 6.55
N LEU A 63 -20.79 -7.75 6.08
CA LEU A 63 -20.02 -7.82 4.84
C LEU A 63 -18.77 -8.70 4.98
N LEU A 64 -18.10 -8.70 6.14
CA LEU A 64 -16.95 -9.56 6.41
C LEU A 64 -17.31 -11.05 6.50
N GLU A 65 -18.51 -11.37 6.99
CA GLU A 65 -18.99 -12.76 7.11
C GLU A 65 -19.46 -13.36 5.77
N LYS A 66 -19.60 -12.53 4.73
CA LYS A 66 -20.04 -12.96 3.40
C LYS A 66 -18.89 -13.66 2.66
N GLU A 67 -19.13 -14.86 2.18
CA GLU A 67 -18.13 -15.68 1.46
C GLU A 67 -17.77 -15.10 0.08
N ASN A 68 -18.72 -14.48 -0.60
CA ASN A 68 -18.52 -13.84 -1.90
C ASN A 68 -19.08 -12.42 -1.89
N TRP A 69 -18.31 -11.49 -2.43
CA TRP A 69 -18.68 -10.07 -2.53
C TRP A 69 -19.21 -9.75 -3.93
N ASN A 70 -20.26 -8.93 -4.01
CA ASN A 70 -20.76 -8.37 -5.24
C ASN A 70 -20.51 -6.84 -5.33
N GLU A 71 -20.92 -6.21 -6.44
CA GLU A 71 -20.76 -4.76 -6.62
C GLU A 71 -21.56 -3.93 -5.60
N GLU A 72 -22.69 -4.44 -5.12
CA GLU A 72 -23.51 -3.76 -4.12
C GLU A 72 -22.84 -3.79 -2.74
N ASP A 73 -22.19 -4.89 -2.39
CA ASP A 73 -21.42 -5.06 -1.14
C ASP A 73 -20.23 -4.10 -1.08
N THR A 74 -19.52 -3.93 -2.20
CA THR A 74 -18.42 -2.96 -2.30
C THR A 74 -18.91 -1.52 -2.23
N LYS A 75 -20.07 -1.21 -2.81
CA LYS A 75 -20.70 0.11 -2.67
C LYS A 75 -21.13 0.39 -1.23
N ALA A 76 -21.75 -0.59 -0.57
CA ALA A 76 -22.17 -0.49 0.83
C ALA A 76 -20.96 -0.29 1.77
N LEU A 77 -19.85 -0.98 1.51
CA LEU A 77 -18.59 -0.76 2.23
C LEU A 77 -18.11 0.69 2.10
N LEU A 78 -18.04 1.20 0.87
CA LEU A 78 -17.56 2.56 0.62
C LEU A 78 -18.45 3.63 1.24
N GLU A 79 -19.77 3.42 1.28
CA GLU A 79 -20.71 4.30 1.96
C GLU A 79 -20.49 4.28 3.49
N SER A 80 -20.18 3.13 4.08
CA SER A 80 -19.91 3.02 5.53
C SER A 80 -18.59 3.67 5.99
N LEU A 81 -17.66 3.93 5.06
CA LEU A 81 -16.35 4.53 5.31
C LEU A 81 -16.30 6.05 5.07
N ARG A 82 -17.36 6.64 4.53
CA ARG A 82 -17.51 8.10 4.32
C ARG A 82 -17.96 8.79 5.60
#